data_AF-A0ABD0QWZ6-F1
#
_entry.id   AF-A0ABD0QWZ6-F1
#
_cell.length_a   1.000
_cell.length_b   1.000
_cell.length_c   1.000
_cell.angle_alpha   90.00
_cell.angle_beta   90.00
_cell.angle_gamma   90.00
#
_symmetry.space_group_name_H-M   'P 1'
#
loop_
_entity.id
_entity.type
_entity.pdbx_description
1 polymer ?
#
loop_
_entity_poly.entity_id
_entity_poly.type
_entity_poly.pdbx_seq_one_letter_code
_entity_poly.pdbx_strand_id
1 'polypeptide(L)'
;GVLFMDESRFSLYRADGRQRVWHRVGERFADVNVVDRVAHGGGGVMVWAGVCYGQRTQVHFIDGILNAQRYRDEILRPIVVPFIHNHHLMLQHDNARPHVARICTQFLEDENIPVLAWPAHSPDVSPIEHVWDALDRCIRQRVPVPANIKQLCTAIEEE
;
A
#
# COMPACT_ATOMS: atom_id res chain seq x y z
N GLY A 1 -5.60 -15.01 -12.32
CA GLY A 1 -6.11 -14.50 -11.02
C GLY A 1 -5.97 -12.99 -10.99
N VAL A 2 -6.32 -12.33 -9.88
CA VAL A 2 -6.14 -10.88 -9.72
C VAL A 2 -5.11 -10.62 -8.61
N LEU A 3 -4.16 -9.73 -8.88
CA LEU A 3 -3.28 -9.14 -7.89
C LEU A 3 -3.92 -7.84 -7.39
N PHE A 4 -4.38 -7.84 -6.14
CA PHE A 4 -4.86 -6.65 -5.45
C PHE A 4 -3.67 -5.99 -4.76
N MET A 5 -3.52 -4.68 -4.88
CA MET A 5 -2.42 -3.95 -4.26
C MET A 5 -2.87 -2.58 -3.78
N ASP A 6 -2.22 -2.12 -2.73
CA ASP A 6 -2.62 -0.93 -1.99
C ASP A 6 -1.49 -0.45 -1.07
N GLU A 7 -1.62 0.79 -0.58
CA GLU A 7 -0.73 1.42 0.38
C GLU A 7 -1.40 1.59 1.76
N SER A 8 -0.79 1.06 2.83
CA SER A 8 -1.30 1.18 4.19
C SER A 8 -0.27 1.67 5.21
N ARG A 9 -0.73 2.48 6.18
CA ARG A 9 0.12 3.16 7.17
C ARG A 9 0.05 2.47 8.52
N PHE A 10 1.19 2.00 9.00
CA PHE A 10 1.34 1.43 10.35
C PHE A 10 1.97 2.46 11.28
N SER A 11 1.43 2.63 12.49
CA SER A 11 1.91 3.63 13.47
C SER A 11 2.34 2.97 14.77
N LEU A 12 3.45 3.44 15.37
CA LEU A 12 4.02 2.94 16.62
C LEU A 12 3.12 3.23 17.83
N TYR A 13 2.62 4.47 17.93
CA TYR A 13 1.76 4.90 19.02
C TYR A 13 0.43 5.36 18.44
N ARG A 14 -0.68 4.78 18.91
CA ARG A 14 -2.00 5.40 18.72
C ARG A 14 -2.26 6.29 19.93
N ALA A 15 -2.59 7.57 19.69
CA ALA A 15 -3.23 8.38 20.71
C ALA A 15 -4.53 7.65 21.12
N ASP A 16 -4.63 7.35 22.40
CA ASP A 16 -5.73 6.59 22.99
C ASP A 16 -7.07 7.27 22.68
N GLY A 17 -8.00 6.53 22.07
CA GLY A 17 -9.42 6.88 22.10
C GLY A 17 -10.16 7.07 20.78
N ARG A 18 -9.58 7.54 19.68
CA ARG A 18 -10.31 7.66 18.38
C ARG A 18 -9.40 8.06 17.21
N GLN A 19 -9.07 7.08 16.38
CA GLN A 19 -9.04 7.28 14.92
C GLN A 19 -9.13 5.89 14.26
N ARG A 20 -10.37 5.47 13.97
CA ARG A 20 -10.62 4.59 12.83
C ARG A 20 -10.49 5.48 11.61
N VAL A 21 -9.32 5.52 10.97
CA VAL A 21 -9.26 6.14 9.63
C VAL A 21 -9.71 5.07 8.65
N TRP A 22 -11.03 4.92 8.56
CA TRP A 22 -11.65 4.54 7.29
C TRP A 22 -11.78 5.84 6.51
N HIS A 23 -11.25 5.92 5.29
CA HIS A 23 -11.68 7.00 4.41
C HIS A 23 -13.12 6.69 3.98
N ARG A 24 -14.08 7.41 4.58
CA ARG A 24 -15.43 7.51 4.03
C ARG A 24 -15.41 8.54 2.91
N VAL A 25 -15.99 8.15 1.78
CA VAL A 25 -16.31 8.95 0.60
C VAL A 25 -16.58 10.43 0.93
N GLY A 26 -15.84 11.35 0.29
CA GLY A 26 -16.28 12.73 0.10
C GLY A 26 -15.32 13.85 0.50
N GLU A 27 -14.24 13.60 1.26
CA GLU A 27 -13.35 14.69 1.69
C GLU A 27 -11.96 14.67 1.02
N ARG A 28 -11.82 15.62 0.09
CA ARG A 28 -10.63 16.38 -0.35
C ARG A 28 -9.32 15.60 -0.54
N PHE A 29 -9.13 15.21 -1.80
CA PHE A 29 -7.84 14.98 -2.45
C PHE A 29 -6.93 16.24 -2.40
N ALA A 30 -6.34 16.51 -1.25
CA ALA A 30 -5.22 17.43 -1.11
C ALA A 30 -4.09 16.80 -0.26
N ASP A 31 -4.42 16.05 0.80
CA ASP A 31 -3.43 15.73 1.83
C ASP A 31 -2.73 14.36 1.69
N VAL A 32 -3.13 13.49 0.75
CA VAL A 32 -2.30 12.31 0.39
C VAL A 32 -1.02 12.72 -0.37
N ASN A 33 -0.97 13.97 -0.85
CA ASN A 33 0.24 14.60 -1.37
C ASN A 33 0.85 15.64 -0.42
N VAL A 34 0.26 15.88 0.76
CA VAL A 34 0.83 16.76 1.79
C VAL A 34 1.44 15.85 2.85
N VAL A 35 2.71 15.52 2.62
CA VAL A 35 3.58 15.08 3.71
C VAL A 35 3.62 16.18 4.73
N ASP A 36 2.88 15.99 5.82
CA ASP A 36 3.22 16.67 7.04
C ASP A 36 4.61 16.16 7.46
N ARG A 37 5.59 17.05 7.27
CA ARG A 37 6.82 17.06 8.05
C ARG A 37 6.41 17.16 9.51
N VAL A 38 6.31 16.03 10.18
CA VAL A 38 6.49 16.02 11.64
C VAL A 38 7.78 15.28 11.93
N ALA A 39 8.87 16.03 11.83
CA ALA A 39 9.95 15.86 12.79
C ALA A 39 9.30 15.90 14.19
N HIS A 40 9.67 14.97 15.07
CA HIS A 40 9.26 14.81 16.47
C HIS A 40 8.09 13.82 16.73
N GLY A 41 8.43 12.54 16.86
CA GLY A 41 7.98 11.72 18.01
C GLY A 41 6.85 10.69 17.83
N GLY A 42 5.99 10.79 16.81
CA GLY A 42 4.81 9.90 16.69
C GLY A 42 4.98 8.60 15.89
N GLY A 43 6.00 8.54 15.03
CA GLY A 43 6.52 7.35 14.31
C GLY A 43 5.51 6.43 13.62
N GLY A 44 5.46 6.44 12.29
CA GLY A 44 4.77 5.41 11.50
C GLY A 44 5.48 5.15 10.18
N VAL A 45 5.19 4.01 9.56
CA VAL A 45 5.74 3.59 8.27
C VAL A 45 4.61 3.48 7.25
N MET A 46 4.88 3.97 6.05
CA MET A 46 4.00 3.79 4.90
C MET A 46 4.47 2.54 4.15
N VAL A 47 3.54 1.66 3.81
CA VAL A 47 3.85 0.33 3.29
C VAL A 47 3.02 0.06 2.05
N TRP A 48 3.62 -0.56 1.06
CA TRP A 48 2.94 -1.10 -0.11
C TRP A 48 3.09 -2.62 -0.15
N ALA A 49 2.04 -3.33 -0.55
CA ALA A 49 2.13 -4.73 -0.93
C ALA A 49 1.04 -5.08 -1.95
N GLY A 50 1.20 -6.26 -2.57
CA GLY A 50 0.18 -6.91 -3.37
C GLY A 50 -0.12 -8.31 -2.86
N VAL A 51 -1.38 -8.71 -2.97
CA VAL A 51 -1.88 -10.04 -2.60
C VAL A 51 -2.71 -10.64 -3.71
N CYS A 52 -2.58 -11.95 -3.89
CA CYS A 52 -3.46 -12.73 -4.74
C CYS A 52 -3.78 -14.06 -4.03
N TYR A 53 -4.60 -14.90 -4.64
CA TYR A 53 -4.98 -16.17 -4.01
C TYR A 53 -3.75 -17.06 -3.78
N GLY A 54 -3.43 -17.31 -2.51
CA GLY A 54 -2.34 -18.19 -2.08
C GLY A 54 -0.94 -17.60 -2.16
N GLN A 55 -0.76 -16.36 -2.61
CA GLN A 55 0.56 -15.72 -2.72
C GLN A 55 0.50 -14.21 -2.40
N ARG A 56 1.66 -13.64 -2.08
CA ARG A 56 1.85 -12.20 -1.86
C ARG A 56 3.13 -11.72 -2.52
N THR A 57 3.19 -10.43 -2.85
CA THR A 57 4.44 -9.80 -3.24
C THR A 57 5.34 -9.63 -2.01
N GLN A 58 6.58 -9.24 -2.26
CA GLN A 58 7.38 -8.61 -1.21
C GLN A 58 6.69 -7.31 -0.76
N VAL A 59 6.90 -6.97 0.50
CA VAL A 59 6.47 -5.69 1.08
C VAL A 59 7.47 -4.61 0.68
N HIS A 60 6.99 -3.42 0.32
CA HIS A 60 7.82 -2.26 0.00
C HIS A 60 7.56 -1.13 0.98
N PHE A 61 8.61 -0.64 1.64
CA PHE A 61 8.51 0.50 2.55
C PHE A 61 8.66 1.81 1.77
N ILE A 62 7.67 2.69 1.92
CA ILE A 62 7.65 3.99 1.27
C ILE A 62 8.17 5.03 2.25
N ASP A 63 9.32 5.62 1.91
CA ASP A 63 9.81 6.82 2.59
C ASP A 63 9.29 8.08 1.88
N GLY A 64 8.65 8.99 2.59
CA GLY A 64 8.13 10.25 2.06
C GLY A 64 6.96 10.12 1.06
N ILE A 65 6.85 11.08 0.13
CA ILE A 65 5.75 11.12 -0.87
C ILE A 65 6.01 10.11 -1.99
N LEU A 66 5.04 9.23 -2.24
CA LEU A 66 5.02 8.36 -3.41
C LEU A 66 4.38 9.09 -4.60
N ASN A 67 5.22 9.67 -5.46
CA ASN A 67 4.75 10.27 -6.71
C ASN A 67 4.68 9.23 -7.84
N ALA A 68 4.10 9.59 -8.99
CA ALA A 68 3.94 8.69 -10.13
C ALA A 68 5.27 8.09 -10.65
N GLN A 69 6.34 8.87 -10.66
CA GLN A 69 7.64 8.38 -11.13
C GLN A 69 8.21 7.33 -10.17
N ARG A 70 8.16 7.61 -8.86
CA ARG A 70 8.57 6.66 -7.83
C ARG A 70 7.69 5.42 -7.82
N TYR A 71 6.38 5.56 -7.97
CA TYR A 71 5.47 4.43 -8.11
C TYR A 71 5.87 3.52 -9.28
N ARG A 72 6.19 4.09 -10.44
CA ARG A 72 6.70 3.31 -11.57
C ARG A 72 8.05 2.62 -11.26
N ASP A 73 9.02 3.37 -10.76
CA ASP A 73 10.41 2.92 -10.70
C ASP A 73 10.70 2.05 -9.46
N GLU A 74 9.97 2.24 -8.36
CA GLU A 74 10.15 1.50 -7.10
C GLU A 74 9.16 0.35 -6.93
N ILE A 75 7.97 0.43 -7.53
CA ILE A 75 6.89 -0.55 -7.33
C ILE A 75 6.56 -1.28 -8.63
N LEU A 76 6.09 -0.58 -9.67
CA LEU A 76 5.58 -1.24 -10.87
C LEU A 76 6.66 -2.08 -11.56
N ARG A 77 7.80 -1.45 -11.85
CA ARG A 77 8.88 -2.08 -12.61
C ARG A 77 9.57 -3.23 -11.85
N PRO A 78 10.03 -3.06 -10.60
CA PRO A 78 10.78 -4.12 -9.93
C PRO A 78 9.91 -5.18 -9.25
N ILE A 79 8.65 -4.87 -8.91
CA ILE A 79 7.80 -5.78 -8.12
C ILE A 79 6.60 -6.28 -8.92
N VAL A 80 5.80 -5.38 -9.47
CA VAL A 80 4.50 -5.74 -10.07
C VAL A 80 4.68 -6.50 -11.37
N VAL A 81 5.47 -5.97 -12.30
CA VAL A 81 5.68 -6.55 -13.63
C VAL A 81 6.22 -7.99 -13.52
N PRO A 82 7.32 -8.27 -12.80
CA PRO A 82 7.80 -9.64 -12.64
C PRO A 82 6.78 -10.57 -11.99
N PHE A 83 6.09 -10.11 -10.94
CA PHE A 83 5.11 -10.93 -10.23
C PHE A 83 3.93 -11.31 -11.11
N ILE A 84 3.39 -10.35 -11.88
CA ILE A 84 2.29 -10.60 -12.81
C ILE A 84 2.69 -11.57 -13.90
N HIS A 85 3.88 -11.42 -14.50
CA HIS A 85 4.34 -12.34 -15.55
C HIS A 85 4.56 -13.76 -15.01
N ASN A 86 5.15 -13.90 -13.82
CA ASN A 86 5.38 -15.20 -13.21
C ASN A 86 4.08 -15.94 -12.88
N HIS A 87 3.03 -15.20 -12.48
CA HIS A 87 1.78 -15.77 -11.98
C HIS A 87 0.60 -15.64 -12.94
N HIS A 88 0.79 -15.03 -14.11
CA HIS A 88 -0.24 -14.80 -15.13
C HIS A 88 -1.52 -14.15 -14.54
N LEU A 89 -1.33 -13.02 -13.87
CA LEU A 89 -2.39 -12.30 -13.15
C LEU A 89 -2.85 -11.05 -13.89
N MET A 90 -4.02 -10.55 -13.51
CA MET A 90 -4.45 -9.18 -13.81
C MET A 90 -4.09 -8.27 -12.64
N LEU A 91 -3.75 -7.03 -12.95
CA LEU A 91 -3.48 -5.99 -11.97
C LEU A 91 -4.79 -5.33 -11.53
N GLN A 92 -5.05 -5.26 -10.23
CA GLN A 92 -6.03 -4.35 -9.64
C GLN A 92 -5.30 -3.34 -8.78
N HIS A 93 -5.51 -2.06 -9.08
CA HIS A 93 -5.12 -0.92 -8.23
C HIS A 93 -6.24 0.12 -8.24
N ASP A 94 -6.25 1.02 -7.27
CA ASP A 94 -7.24 2.08 -7.18
C ASP A 94 -6.96 3.22 -8.20
N ASN A 95 -7.83 4.23 -8.21
CA ASN A 95 -7.69 5.39 -9.09
C ASN A 95 -6.88 6.54 -8.46
N ALA A 96 -5.94 6.25 -7.54
CA ALA A 96 -5.08 7.28 -6.98
C ALA A 96 -4.27 8.00 -8.07
N ARG A 97 -3.94 9.28 -7.82
CA ARG A 97 -3.26 10.13 -8.81
C ARG A 97 -1.97 9.53 -9.39
N PRO A 98 -1.09 8.87 -8.60
CA PRO A 98 0.09 8.19 -9.15
C PRO A 98 -0.27 7.02 -10.07
N HIS A 99 -1.34 6.27 -9.77
CA HIS A 99 -1.74 5.05 -10.48
C HIS A 99 -2.28 5.34 -11.87
N VAL A 100 -3.09 6.40 -11.98
CA VAL A 100 -3.70 6.85 -13.25
C VAL A 100 -2.82 7.86 -14.01
N ALA A 101 -1.62 8.17 -13.50
CA ALA A 101 -0.71 9.07 -14.19
C ALA A 101 -0.24 8.45 -15.51
N ARG A 102 -0.16 9.26 -16.57
CA ARG A 102 0.24 8.80 -17.91
C ARG A 102 1.55 8.00 -17.94
N ILE A 103 2.52 8.36 -17.10
CA ILE A 103 3.79 7.62 -17.00
C ILE A 103 3.62 6.20 -16.50
N CYS A 104 2.61 5.94 -15.65
CA CYS A 104 2.31 4.64 -15.09
C CYS A 104 1.40 3.84 -16.01
N THR A 105 0.34 4.46 -16.55
CA THR A 105 -0.57 3.78 -17.47
C THR A 105 0.14 3.36 -18.75
N GLN A 106 0.95 4.24 -19.36
CA GLN A 106 1.75 3.89 -20.54
C GLN A 106 2.76 2.78 -20.22
N PHE A 107 3.42 2.85 -19.07
CA PHE A 107 4.36 1.80 -18.67
C PHE A 107 3.68 0.43 -18.54
N LEU A 108 2.48 0.36 -17.95
CA LEU A 108 1.72 -0.88 -17.85
C LEU A 108 1.29 -1.41 -19.23
N GLU A 109 0.89 -0.52 -20.15
CA GLU A 109 0.57 -0.87 -21.53
C GLU A 109 1.80 -1.43 -22.28
N ASP A 110 2.94 -0.76 -22.16
CA ASP A 110 4.21 -1.13 -22.81
C ASP A 110 4.72 -2.49 -22.31
N GLU A 111 4.51 -2.81 -21.03
CA GLU A 111 4.83 -4.10 -20.41
C GLU A 111 3.71 -5.16 -20.59
N ASN A 112 2.67 -4.83 -21.37
CA ASN A 112 1.51 -5.70 -21.63
C ASN A 112 0.81 -6.22 -20.36
N ILE A 113 0.72 -5.40 -19.32
CA ILE A 113 0.08 -5.75 -18.05
C ILE A 113 -1.44 -5.57 -18.17
N PRO A 114 -2.25 -6.63 -18.00
CA PRO A 114 -3.70 -6.51 -18.06
C PRO A 114 -4.22 -5.88 -16.76
N VAL A 115 -4.79 -4.67 -16.85
CA VAL A 115 -5.38 -3.95 -15.72
C VAL A 115 -6.88 -4.24 -15.64
N LEU A 116 -7.35 -4.59 -14.45
CA LEU A 116 -8.77 -4.81 -14.16
C LEU A 116 -9.51 -3.47 -14.16
N ALA A 117 -10.58 -3.38 -14.94
CA ALA A 117 -11.49 -2.23 -14.89
C ALA A 117 -12.13 -2.13 -13.50
N TRP A 118 -11.74 -1.11 -12.73
CA TRP A 118 -12.21 -0.91 -11.36
C TRP A 118 -13.01 0.38 -11.23
N PRO A 119 -14.22 0.35 -10.64
CA PRO A 119 -15.03 1.54 -10.47
C PRO A 119 -14.36 2.54 -9.51
N ALA A 120 -14.48 3.83 -9.84
CA ALA A 120 -14.03 4.88 -8.94
C ALA A 120 -14.76 4.81 -7.59
N HIS A 121 -14.05 5.15 -6.51
CA HIS A 121 -14.59 5.20 -5.14
C HIS A 121 -15.10 3.86 -4.59
N SER A 122 -14.46 2.74 -4.94
CA SER A 122 -14.72 1.43 -4.33
C SER A 122 -13.52 0.90 -3.52
N PRO A 123 -13.04 1.63 -2.48
CA PRO A 123 -11.97 1.14 -1.60
C PRO A 123 -12.44 -0.09 -0.79
N ASP A 124 -13.72 -0.11 -0.38
CA ASP A 124 -14.33 -1.14 0.49
C ASP A 124 -14.40 -2.56 -0.12
N VAL A 125 -13.89 -2.76 -1.34
CA VAL A 125 -14.02 -4.02 -2.09
C VAL A 125 -12.65 -4.69 -2.33
N SER A 126 -11.53 -4.08 -1.90
CA SER A 126 -10.22 -4.70 -2.07
C SER A 126 -9.92 -5.72 -0.97
N PRO A 127 -9.68 -7.01 -1.27
CA PRO A 127 -9.35 -8.02 -0.27
C PRO A 127 -8.10 -7.72 0.56
N ILE A 128 -7.19 -6.87 0.05
CA ILE A 128 -5.96 -6.49 0.75
C ILE A 128 -6.22 -5.66 2.02
N GLU A 129 -7.34 -4.95 2.09
CA GLU A 129 -7.73 -4.20 3.29
C GLU A 129 -7.88 -5.12 4.51
N HIS A 130 -8.47 -6.29 4.30
CA HIS A 130 -8.57 -7.30 5.35
C HIS A 130 -7.21 -7.88 5.74
N VAL A 131 -6.26 -7.93 4.81
CA VAL A 131 -4.88 -8.35 5.08
C VAL A 131 -4.17 -7.30 5.93
N TRP A 132 -4.34 -6.01 5.63
CA TRP A 132 -3.81 -4.93 6.45
C TRP A 132 -4.36 -4.95 7.87
N ASP A 133 -5.67 -5.14 8.02
CA ASP A 133 -6.31 -5.28 9.34
C ASP A 133 -5.79 -6.49 10.12
N ALA A 134 -5.58 -7.63 9.45
CA ALA A 134 -5.02 -8.82 10.07
C ALA A 134 -3.57 -8.59 10.50
N LEU A 135 -2.76 -7.99 9.63
CA LEU A 135 -1.36 -7.67 9.89
C LEU A 135 -1.22 -6.70 11.08
N ASP A 136 -2.01 -5.63 11.14
CA ASP A 136 -2.01 -4.69 12.26
C ASP A 136 -2.35 -5.40 13.58
N ARG A 137 -3.31 -6.33 13.56
CA ARG A 137 -3.64 -7.14 14.75
C ARG A 137 -2.48 -8.07 15.16
N CYS A 138 -1.84 -8.76 14.21
CA CYS A 138 -0.70 -9.63 14.50
C CYS A 138 0.45 -8.85 15.14
N ILE A 139 0.84 -7.72 14.54
CA ILE A 139 1.92 -6.87 15.04
C ILE A 139 1.66 -6.40 16.48
N ARG A 140 0.40 -6.07 16.80
CA ARG A 140 0.00 -5.64 18.15
C ARG A 140 0.05 -6.75 19.19
N GLN A 141 -0.09 -8.00 18.76
CA GLN A 141 -0.06 -9.16 19.64
C GLN A 141 1.37 -9.71 19.83
N ARG A 142 2.36 -9.18 19.11
CA ARG A 142 3.77 -9.56 19.28
C ARG A 142 4.29 -9.23 20.67
N VAL A 143 5.20 -10.07 21.15
CA VAL A 143 5.92 -9.89 22.42
C VAL A 143 7.42 -9.99 22.13
N PRO A 144 8.19 -8.91 22.26
CA PRO A 144 7.76 -7.55 22.62
C PRO A 144 7.01 -6.85 21.48
N VAL A 145 6.10 -5.93 21.84
CA VAL A 145 5.48 -5.02 20.87
C VAL A 145 6.55 -4.09 20.29
N PRO A 146 6.56 -3.80 18.98
CA PRO A 146 7.52 -2.88 18.39
C PRO A 146 7.51 -1.50 19.06
N ALA A 147 8.66 -1.08 19.59
CA ALA A 147 8.82 0.19 20.31
C ALA A 147 9.46 1.29 19.44
N ASN A 148 9.97 0.94 18.25
CA ASN A 148 10.59 1.87 17.31
C ASN A 148 10.36 1.45 15.85
N ILE A 149 10.62 2.35 14.91
CA ILE A 149 10.36 2.16 13.48
C ILE A 149 11.08 0.93 12.92
N LYS A 150 12.33 0.69 13.35
CA LYS A 150 13.09 -0.46 12.89
C LYS A 150 12.41 -1.77 13.29
N GLN A 151 11.99 -1.88 14.56
CA GLN A 151 11.25 -3.05 15.04
C GLN A 151 9.90 -3.20 14.33
N LEU A 152 9.24 -2.09 13.98
CA LEU A 152 7.98 -2.12 13.25
C LEU A 152 8.17 -2.63 11.81
N CYS A 153 9.20 -2.15 11.10
CA CYS A 153 9.56 -2.67 9.78
C CYS A 153 9.86 -4.18 9.83
N THR A 154 10.71 -4.60 10.76
CA THR A 154 11.03 -6.03 10.92
C THR A 154 9.77 -6.84 11.24
N ALA A 155 8.88 -6.34 12.09
CA ALA A 155 7.64 -7.03 12.40
C ALA A 155 6.71 -7.17 11.19
N ILE A 156 6.67 -6.18 10.29
CA ILE A 156 5.87 -6.21 9.06
C ILE A 156 6.46 -7.20 8.04
N GLU A 157 7.78 -7.31 7.95
CA GLU A 157 8.45 -8.22 7.02
C GLU A 157 8.31 -9.70 7.41
N GLU A 158 8.26 -9.97 8.72
CA GLU A 158 8.24 -11.32 9.30
C GLU A 158 6.85 -11.99 9.31
N GLU A 159 5.76 -11.25 9.08
CA GLU A 159 4.40 -11.79 8.94
C GLU A 159 4.11 -12.25 7.49
#